data_AF-A0A1V6HPT0-F1
#
_entry.id   AF-A0A1V6HPT0-F1
#
_cell.length_a   1.000
_cell.length_b   1.000
_cell.length_c   1.000
_cell.angle_alpha   90.00
_cell.angle_beta   90.00
_cell.angle_gamma   90.00
#
_symmetry.space_group_name_H-M   'P 1'
#
loop_
_entity.id
_entity.type
_entity.pdbx_description
1 polymer ?
#
loop_
_entity_poly.entity_id
_entity_poly.type
_entity_poly.pdbx_seq_one_letter_code
_entity_poly.pdbx_strand_id
1 'polypeptide(L)'
;MEKKKRKSASFKTSVVMELLRGETIENISRKHGLTMAEISEWRDAFIANGMDGFKKKPEEAKLARAERRIGQLEMELDLVKKKNEFIAKQRKS
;
A
#
# COMPACT_ATOMS: atom_id res chain seq x y z
N MET A 1 -29.95 -6.73 13.90
CA MET A 1 -29.17 -5.78 13.08
C MET A 1 -28.81 -6.48 11.78
N GLU A 2 -29.39 -6.06 10.65
CA GLU A 2 -29.06 -6.64 9.33
C GLU A 2 -27.58 -6.42 9.04
N LYS A 3 -26.86 -7.51 8.73
CA LYS A 3 -25.49 -7.43 8.24
C LYS A 3 -25.52 -6.81 6.84
N LYS A 4 -25.21 -5.51 6.73
CA LYS A 4 -24.99 -4.85 5.43
C LYS A 4 -24.03 -5.71 4.60
N LYS A 5 -24.49 -6.27 3.48
CA LYS A 5 -23.64 -6.99 2.53
C LYS A 5 -22.49 -6.06 2.11
N ARG A 6 -21.25 -6.41 2.48
CA ARG A 6 -20.06 -5.64 2.10
C ARG A 6 -19.92 -5.68 0.58
N LYS A 7 -19.95 -4.51 -0.06
CA LYS A 7 -19.61 -4.34 -1.47
C LYS A 7 -18.09 -4.36 -1.65
N SER A 8 -17.61 -4.93 -2.75
CA SER A 8 -16.17 -5.00 -3.04
C SER A 8 -15.58 -3.61 -3.28
N ALA A 9 -14.27 -3.46 -3.03
CA ALA A 9 -13.57 -2.20 -3.28
C ALA A 9 -13.66 -1.78 -4.76
N SER A 10 -13.49 -2.73 -5.69
CA SER A 10 -13.60 -2.48 -7.13
C SER A 10 -14.97 -1.91 -7.52
N PHE A 11 -16.05 -2.46 -6.96
CA PHE A 11 -17.40 -1.95 -7.20
C PHE A 11 -17.60 -0.54 -6.64
N LYS A 12 -17.12 -0.27 -5.42
CA LYS A 12 -17.20 1.10 -4.85
C LYS A 12 -16.46 2.10 -5.73
N THR A 13 -15.27 1.72 -6.22
CA THR A 13 -14.47 2.54 -7.13
C THR A 13 -15.20 2.81 -8.43
N SER A 14 -15.84 1.81 -9.06
CA SER A 14 -16.58 2.04 -10.31
C SER A 14 -17.73 3.02 -10.11
N VAL A 15 -18.49 2.90 -9.01
CA VAL A 15 -19.58 3.82 -8.65
C VAL A 15 -19.07 5.25 -8.47
N VAL A 16 -17.98 5.44 -7.72
CA VAL A 16 -17.39 6.77 -7.52
C VAL A 16 -16.86 7.35 -8.84
N MET A 17 -16.28 6.52 -9.71
CA MET A 17 -15.80 6.98 -11.03
C MET A 17 -16.92 7.34 -12.00
N GLU A 18 -18.12 6.77 -11.88
CA GLU A 18 -19.30 7.23 -12.62
C GLU A 18 -19.72 8.64 -12.15
N LEU A 19 -19.77 8.84 -10.83
CA LEU A 19 -20.09 10.15 -10.23
C LEU A 19 -19.08 11.24 -10.65
N LEU A 20 -17.78 10.95 -10.57
CA LEU A 20 -16.72 11.89 -10.96
C LEU A 20 -16.69 12.20 -12.47
N ARG A 21 -17.30 11.34 -13.30
CA ARG A 21 -17.47 11.57 -14.75
C ARG A 21 -18.72 12.40 -15.09
N GLY A 22 -19.49 12.81 -14.09
CA GLY A 22 -20.62 13.73 -14.25
C GLY A 22 -22.00 13.06 -14.18
N GLU A 23 -22.09 11.76 -13.91
CA GLU A 23 -23.39 11.12 -13.66
C GLU A 23 -24.01 11.61 -12.34
N THR A 24 -25.32 11.79 -12.31
CA THR A 24 -26.03 12.31 -11.12
C THR A 24 -26.12 11.26 -10.02
N ILE A 25 -26.15 11.70 -8.76
CA ILE A 25 -26.21 10.77 -7.62
C ILE A 25 -27.53 9.99 -7.60
N GLU A 26 -28.61 10.60 -8.09
CA GLU A 26 -29.95 10.02 -8.24
C GLU A 26 -29.94 8.87 -9.26
N ASN A 27 -29.29 9.08 -10.41
CA ASN A 27 -29.19 8.05 -11.44
C ASN A 27 -28.34 6.87 -10.97
N ILE A 28 -27.20 7.13 -10.33
CA ILE A 28 -26.34 6.08 -9.75
C ILE A 28 -27.09 5.31 -8.65
N SER A 29 -27.82 6.02 -7.79
CA SER A 29 -28.64 5.43 -6.73
C SER A 29 -29.65 4.44 -7.30
N ARG A 30 -30.40 4.84 -8.34
CA ARG A 30 -31.37 3.98 -9.03
C ARG A 30 -30.71 2.80 -9.75
N LYS A 31 -29.61 3.06 -10.46
CA LYS A 31 -28.89 2.05 -11.26
C LYS A 31 -28.31 0.92 -10.40
N HIS A 32 -27.78 1.26 -9.23
CA HIS A 32 -27.08 0.30 -8.36
C HIS A 32 -27.85 -0.11 -7.12
N GLY A 33 -29.05 0.43 -6.90
CA GLY A 33 -29.86 0.18 -5.70
C GLY A 33 -29.15 0.64 -4.42
N LEU A 34 -28.42 1.76 -4.50
CA LEU A 34 -27.64 2.33 -3.40
C LEU A 34 -28.33 3.57 -2.87
N THR A 35 -28.17 3.85 -1.58
CA THR A 35 -28.61 5.12 -1.02
C THR A 35 -27.67 6.26 -1.45
N MET A 36 -28.20 7.47 -1.61
CA MET A 36 -27.37 8.66 -1.92
C MET A 36 -26.32 8.91 -0.82
N ALA A 37 -26.65 8.58 0.43
CA ALA A 37 -25.72 8.65 1.55
C ALA A 37 -24.52 7.69 1.39
N GLU A 38 -24.76 6.44 0.98
CA GLU A 38 -23.68 5.48 0.73
C GLU A 38 -22.77 5.91 -0.42
N ILE A 39 -23.34 6.48 -1.48
CA ILE A 39 -22.57 6.99 -2.62
C ILE A 39 -21.70 8.19 -2.18
N SER A 40 -22.28 9.11 -1.40
CA SER A 40 -21.58 10.28 -0.86
C SER A 40 -20.43 9.86 0.07
N GLU A 41 -20.70 8.92 0.98
CA GLU A 41 -19.68 8.37 1.89
C GLU A 41 -18.52 7.74 1.11
N TRP A 42 -18.79 7.00 0.03
CA TRP A 42 -17.74 6.39 -0.78
C TRP A 42 -16.96 7.43 -1.59
N ARG A 43 -17.61 8.46 -2.11
CA ARG A 43 -16.94 9.58 -2.79
C ARG A 43 -15.97 10.26 -1.83
N ASP A 44 -16.44 10.62 -0.64
CA ASP A 44 -15.64 11.36 0.33
C ASP A 44 -14.45 10.51 0.82
N ALA A 45 -14.68 9.22 1.10
CA ALA A 45 -13.60 8.28 1.39
C ALA A 45 -12.61 8.13 0.22
N PHE A 46 -13.08 8.04 -1.02
CA PHE A 46 -12.22 7.93 -2.19
C PHE A 46 -11.35 9.17 -2.41
N ILE A 47 -11.92 10.37 -2.25
CA ILE A 47 -11.18 11.64 -2.36
C ILE A 47 -10.13 11.76 -1.26
N ALA A 48 -10.51 11.48 -0.01
CA ALA A 48 -9.59 11.55 1.13
C ALA A 48 -8.39 10.60 0.98
N ASN A 49 -8.63 9.35 0.58
CA ASN A 49 -7.55 8.39 0.34
C ASN A 49 -6.80 8.65 -0.97
N GLY A 50 -7.46 9.22 -1.98
CA GLY A 50 -6.83 9.60 -3.25
C GLY A 50 -5.74 10.66 -3.06
N MET A 51 -5.94 11.60 -2.13
CA MET A 51 -4.92 12.58 -1.76
C MET A 51 -3.64 11.93 -1.22
N ASP A 52 -3.76 10.86 -0.44
CA ASP A 52 -2.60 10.11 0.05
C ASP A 52 -1.84 9.39 -1.06
N GLY A 53 -2.53 8.99 -2.14
CA GLY A 53 -1.90 8.45 -3.35
C GLY A 53 -0.95 9.42 -4.06
N PHE A 54 -1.17 10.74 -3.93
CA PHE A 54 -0.30 11.76 -4.49
C PHE A 54 0.89 12.13 -3.59
N LYS A 55 0.87 11.75 -2.31
CA LYS A 55 1.99 12.00 -1.41
C LYS A 55 3.15 11.06 -1.77
N LYS A 56 4.36 11.62 -1.92
CA LYS A 56 5.59 10.79 -1.99
C LYS A 56 5.64 9.92 -0.74
N LYS A 57 5.69 8.60 -0.89
CA LYS A 57 5.74 7.67 0.25
C LYS A 57 7.15 7.65 0.85
N PRO A 58 7.39 8.29 2.00
CA PRO A 58 8.71 8.24 2.64
C PRO A 58 9.07 6.83 3.09
N GLU A 59 8.08 5.94 3.23
CA GLU A 59 8.29 4.54 3.62
C GLU A 59 9.06 3.73 2.57
N GLU A 60 8.82 3.95 1.28
CA GLU A 60 9.57 3.27 0.21
C GLU A 60 11.05 3.70 0.24
N ALA A 61 11.31 4.98 0.51
CA ALA A 61 12.68 5.48 0.69
C ALA A 61 13.35 4.93 1.97
N LYS A 62 12.59 4.75 3.06
CA LYS A 62 13.09 4.13 4.30
C LYS A 62 13.39 2.64 4.09
N LEU A 63 12.51 1.92 3.39
CA LEU A 63 12.69 0.52 3.04
C LEU A 63 13.95 0.34 2.19
N ALA A 64 14.10 1.10 1.11
CA ALA A 64 15.29 1.04 0.26
C ALA A 64 16.59 1.36 1.03
N ARG A 65 16.55 2.28 2.00
CA ARG A 65 17.69 2.57 2.88
C ARG A 65 17.99 1.40 3.81
N ALA A 66 16.97 0.78 4.40
CA ALA A 66 17.11 -0.37 5.27
C ALA A 66 17.70 -1.57 4.50
N GLU A 67 17.16 -1.87 3.31
CA GLU A 67 17.67 -2.93 2.43
C GLU A 67 19.14 -2.72 2.05
N ARG A 68 19.53 -1.49 1.69
CA ARG A 68 20.95 -1.17 1.44
C ARG A 68 21.82 -1.40 2.67
N ARG A 69 21.34 -1.02 3.86
CA ARG A 69 22.11 -1.20 5.10
C ARG A 69 22.26 -2.69 5.44
N ILE A 70 21.22 -3.49 5.22
CA ILE A 70 21.27 -4.94 5.38
C ILE A 70 22.34 -5.53 4.46
N GLY A 71 22.33 -5.20 3.17
CA GLY A 71 23.33 -5.70 2.23
C GLY A 71 24.77 -5.30 2.59
N GLN A 72 24.99 -4.09 3.10
CA GLN A 72 26.30 -3.68 3.62
C GLN A 72 26.76 -4.54 4.81
N LEU A 73 25.86 -4.75 5.78
CA LEU A 73 26.16 -5.55 6.97
C LEU A 73 26.41 -7.02 6.63
N GLU A 74 25.70 -7.58 5.64
CA GLU A 74 25.95 -8.94 5.15
C GLU A 74 27.35 -9.09 4.55
N MET A 75 27.77 -8.11 3.74
CA MET A 75 29.12 -8.09 3.16
C MET A 75 30.21 -7.96 4.24
N GLU A 76 30.01 -7.06 5.22
CA GLU A 76 30.93 -6.93 6.36
C GLU A 76 31.04 -8.24 7.16
N LEU A 77 29.91 -8.90 7.41
CA LEU A 77 29.89 -10.20 8.10
C LEU A 77 30.63 -11.29 7.32
N ASP A 78 30.45 -11.37 6.00
CA ASP A 78 31.16 -12.34 5.16
C ASP A 78 32.68 -12.13 5.21
N LEU A 79 33.14 -10.88 5.13
CA LEU A 79 34.55 -10.53 5.25
C LEU A 79 35.12 -10.91 6.63
N VAL A 80 34.39 -10.63 7.71
CA VAL A 80 34.80 -11.00 9.07
C VAL A 80 34.90 -12.52 9.23
N LYS A 81 33.92 -13.28 8.71
CA LYS A 81 33.95 -14.74 8.74
C LYS A 81 35.17 -15.30 7.99
N LYS A 82 35.41 -14.82 6.77
CA LYS A 82 36.59 -15.21 5.97
C LYS A 82 37.91 -14.90 6.67
N LYS A 83 38.02 -13.73 7.31
CA LYS A 83 39.20 -13.36 8.11
C LYS A 83 39.41 -14.34 9.27
N ASN A 84 38.35 -14.68 9.99
CA ASN A 84 38.44 -15.60 11.12
C ASN A 84 38.86 -17.01 10.67
N GLU A 85 38.32 -17.49 9.54
CA GLU A 85 38.73 -18.77 8.94
C GLU A 85 40.21 -18.77 8.53
N PHE A 86 40.69 -17.67 7.94
CA PHE A 86 42.10 -17.52 7.59
C PHE A 86 43.01 -17.58 8.82
N ILE A 87 42.67 -16.85 9.88
CA ILE A 87 43.41 -16.87 11.15
C ILE A 87 43.40 -18.28 11.77
N ALA A 88 42.25 -18.96 11.74
CA ALA A 88 42.13 -20.31 12.27
C ALA A 88 43.01 -21.33 11.50
N LYS A 89 43.15 -21.15 10.18
CA LYS A 89 44.06 -21.96 9.35
C LYS A 89 45.53 -21.68 9.67
N GLN A 90 45.91 -20.42 9.84
CA GLN A 90 47.28 -20.00 10.19
C GLN A 90 47.72 -20.53 11.57
N ARG A 91 46.81 -20.62 12.55
CA ARG A 91 47.11 -21.16 13.90
C ARG A 91 47.28 -22.68 13.95
N LYS A 92 46.88 -23.40 12.90
CA LYS A 92 46.98 -24.87 12.81
C LYS A 92 48.19 -25.33 11.96
N SER A 93 48.90 -24.39 11.34
CA SER A 93 50.18 -24.60 10.66
C SER A 93 51.34 -24.27 11.60
#